data_AF-A0AAD5EWQ3-F1
#
_entry.id   AF-A0AAD5EWQ3-F1
#
_cell.length_a   1.000
_cell.length_b   1.000
_cell.length_c   1.000
_cell.angle_alpha   90.00
_cell.angle_beta   90.00
_cell.angle_gamma   90.00
#
_symmetry.space_group_name_H-M   'P 1'
#
loop_
_entity.id
_entity.type
_entity.pdbx_description
1 polymer ?
#
loop_
_entity_poly.entity_id
_entity_poly.type
_entity_poly.pdbx_seq_one_letter_code
_entity_poly.pdbx_strand_id
1 'polypeptide(L)'
;MSHNSSQLNGASAPKQRLDASKLKLTQSTVLHLVPEPGSPELWAQNVHTDHMVTCRWTAEKGWDVPEIKPFADFSISPLASCIHYATQCFEGMKVYRGFDDRVRLFRPDRNAKRLVMSAKRVSLPEFDDAELVELIKALVRTDAKRWLAEPGSFRYVRPALIGTGRQLGVQIPREAVLFVVMVCWPDFSTESPPGVTPRSDLRLLTSRNDTIRAWPGGFGYAKVGANYGPSFASHCEAQASGYDQILWLFGDDGQVTEAGASNFFAVVKDERTSKLKLLTAPLDDKLILDGVTRRSVLELVETRLTDELQVKEAKITISDLEKAWKDGRLVEAFVSGTAFFIKDVSTIRVGEKNLDLAEKQDGAARFGPRIKGWLKDIMFGVEENKWGVIV
;
A
#
# COMPACT_ATOMS: atom_id res chain seq x y z
N MET A 1 -47.77 -4.56 -37.09
CA MET A 1 -47.25 -3.18 -37.23
C MET A 1 -45.77 -3.20 -36.95
N SER A 2 -44.97 -3.02 -37.99
CA SER A 2 -43.51 -3.02 -37.96
C SER A 2 -42.99 -1.69 -37.41
N HIS A 3 -42.41 -1.69 -36.22
CA HIS A 3 -41.60 -0.56 -35.77
C HIS A 3 -40.15 -0.76 -36.16
N ASN A 4 -39.77 -0.01 -37.19
CA ASN A 4 -38.43 0.20 -37.70
C ASN A 4 -37.62 0.93 -36.62
N SER A 5 -36.70 0.25 -35.94
CA SER A 5 -35.71 0.90 -35.06
C SER A 5 -34.55 1.40 -35.92
N SER A 6 -34.55 2.70 -36.18
CA SER A 6 -33.42 3.40 -36.77
C SER A 6 -32.18 3.25 -35.87
N GLN A 7 -31.23 2.43 -36.30
CA GLN A 7 -29.87 2.42 -35.76
C GLN A 7 -29.20 3.76 -36.11
N LEU A 8 -29.24 4.70 -35.17
CA LEU A 8 -28.33 5.84 -35.17
C LEU A 8 -26.96 5.34 -34.69
N ASN A 9 -26.17 4.81 -35.63
CA ASN A 9 -24.73 4.60 -35.45
C ASN A 9 -24.02 5.96 -35.49
N GLY A 10 -24.16 6.73 -34.42
CA GLY A 10 -23.25 7.84 -34.13
C GLY A 10 -22.00 7.25 -33.50
N ALA A 11 -20.91 7.12 -34.27
CA ALA A 11 -19.61 6.84 -33.70
C ALA A 11 -19.26 7.97 -32.72
N SER A 12 -19.35 7.70 -31.41
CA SER A 12 -18.98 8.67 -30.39
C SER A 12 -17.52 9.07 -30.62
N ALA A 13 -17.23 10.38 -30.67
CA ALA A 13 -15.87 10.88 -30.79
C ALA A 13 -14.94 10.18 -29.76
N PRO A 14 -13.67 9.88 -30.13
CA PRO A 14 -12.75 9.22 -29.22
C PRO A 14 -12.58 10.06 -27.95
N LYS A 15 -12.84 9.44 -26.80
CA LYS A 15 -12.69 10.11 -25.49
C LYS A 15 -11.24 10.47 -25.25
N GLN A 16 -11.00 11.63 -24.65
CA GLN A 16 -9.67 12.09 -24.30
C GLN A 16 -9.01 11.12 -23.29
N ARG A 17 -7.76 10.77 -23.58
CA ARG A 17 -6.92 9.96 -22.70
C ARG A 17 -6.19 10.87 -21.72
N LEU A 18 -5.82 10.33 -20.56
CA LEU A 18 -4.90 11.00 -19.65
C LEU A 18 -3.57 11.22 -20.39
N ASP A 19 -3.02 12.43 -20.31
CA ASP A 19 -1.83 12.83 -21.07
C ASP A 19 -1.01 13.80 -20.22
N ALA A 20 0.03 13.27 -19.58
CA ALA A 20 0.94 13.99 -18.70
C ALA A 20 1.79 15.01 -19.46
N SER A 21 1.99 14.86 -20.78
CA SER A 21 2.74 15.82 -21.59
C SER A 21 2.04 17.18 -21.70
N LYS A 22 0.72 17.23 -21.47
CA LYS A 22 -0.10 18.45 -21.48
C LYS A 22 -0.23 19.11 -20.10
N LEU A 23 0.41 18.57 -19.09
CA LEU A 23 0.32 19.02 -17.70
C LEU A 23 0.50 20.54 -17.57
N LYS A 24 -0.45 21.20 -16.90
CA LYS A 24 -0.34 22.61 -16.52
C LYS A 24 0.15 22.73 -15.10
N LEU A 25 1.08 23.65 -14.86
CA LEU A 25 1.64 23.93 -13.54
C LEU A 25 1.21 25.32 -13.07
N THR A 26 0.55 25.38 -11.92
CA THR A 26 0.28 26.61 -11.16
C THR A 26 1.08 26.54 -9.87
N GLN A 27 2.10 27.39 -9.75
CA GLN A 27 2.95 27.47 -8.56
C GLN A 27 2.19 28.08 -7.38
N SER A 28 2.43 27.55 -6.17
CA SER A 28 1.91 28.12 -4.94
C SER A 28 2.61 29.43 -4.61
N THR A 29 1.81 30.44 -4.26
CA THR A 29 2.29 31.72 -3.71
C THR A 29 2.37 31.70 -2.18
N VAL A 30 1.81 30.66 -1.54
CA VAL A 30 1.82 30.46 -0.09
C VAL A 30 2.52 29.14 0.20
N LEU A 31 3.64 29.20 0.88
CA LEU A 31 4.44 28.02 1.24
C LEU A 31 4.12 27.59 2.66
N HIS A 32 3.83 26.31 2.85
CA HIS A 32 3.60 25.74 4.17
C HIS A 32 4.93 25.47 4.88
N LEU A 33 4.86 25.37 6.20
CA LEU A 33 6.02 25.02 7.02
C LEU A 33 6.35 23.53 6.81
N VAL A 34 7.63 23.23 6.57
CA VAL A 34 8.12 21.85 6.59
C VAL A 34 8.31 21.48 8.05
N PRO A 35 7.65 20.41 8.56
CA PRO A 35 7.75 20.03 9.96
C PRO A 35 9.16 19.51 10.26
N GLU A 36 9.65 19.81 11.46
CA GLU A 36 10.93 19.29 11.94
C GLU A 36 10.87 17.77 12.12
N PRO A 37 11.99 17.04 11.95
CA PRO A 37 12.05 15.62 12.24
C PRO A 37 11.57 15.30 13.67
N GLY A 38 10.74 14.27 13.82
CA GLY A 38 10.20 13.82 15.11
C GLY A 38 9.18 14.77 15.77
N SER A 39 8.80 15.87 15.12
CA SER A 39 7.86 16.84 15.72
C SER A 39 6.43 16.28 15.86
N PRO A 40 5.62 16.78 16.80
CA PRO A 40 4.21 16.39 16.92
C PRO A 40 3.42 16.57 15.62
N GLU A 41 3.75 17.59 14.82
CA GLU A 41 3.12 17.88 13.53
C GLU A 41 3.38 16.77 12.51
N LEU A 42 4.59 16.20 12.48
CA LEU A 42 4.89 15.03 11.64
C LEU A 42 4.04 13.82 12.04
N TRP A 43 3.86 13.60 13.35
CA TRP A 43 3.08 12.49 13.90
C TRP A 43 1.57 12.64 13.73
N ALA A 44 1.07 13.86 13.52
CA ALA A 44 -0.33 14.13 13.21
C ALA A 44 -0.77 13.58 11.83
N GLN A 45 0.17 13.23 10.95
CA GLN A 45 -0.09 12.62 9.64
C GLN A 45 -1.05 13.43 8.74
N ASN A 46 -1.14 14.73 8.95
CA ASN A 46 -2.00 15.65 8.20
C ASN A 46 -1.22 16.77 7.49
N VAL A 47 0.12 16.72 7.51
CA VAL A 47 0.98 17.68 6.84
C VAL A 47 1.27 17.22 5.40
N HIS A 48 0.92 18.06 4.44
CA HIS A 48 1.09 17.84 3.01
C HIS A 48 2.10 18.84 2.42
N THR A 49 2.56 18.56 1.20
CA THR A 49 3.39 19.51 0.44
C THR A 49 2.56 20.65 -0.16
N ASP A 50 3.22 21.61 -0.80
CA ASP A 50 2.58 22.83 -1.31
C ASP A 50 1.65 22.58 -2.51
N HIS A 51 1.88 21.50 -3.26
CA HIS A 51 1.14 21.21 -4.48
C HIS A 51 0.45 19.84 -4.47
N MET A 52 -0.51 19.68 -5.38
CA MET A 52 -1.12 18.41 -5.70
C MET A 52 -1.32 18.27 -7.21
N VAL A 53 -1.35 17.04 -7.72
CA VAL A 53 -1.87 16.74 -9.05
C VAL A 53 -3.38 16.58 -8.97
N THR A 54 -4.11 17.10 -9.95
CA THR A 54 -5.52 16.78 -10.17
C THR A 54 -5.83 16.61 -11.65
N CYS A 55 -6.73 15.70 -11.98
CA CYS A 55 -7.27 15.55 -13.32
C CYS A 55 -8.71 15.05 -13.24
N ARG A 56 -9.63 15.83 -13.79
CA ARG A 56 -11.05 15.47 -13.86
C ARG A 56 -11.28 14.53 -15.04
N TRP A 57 -12.24 13.63 -14.88
CA TRP A 57 -12.78 12.81 -15.95
C TRP A 57 -14.29 12.95 -16.02
N THR A 58 -14.83 12.94 -17.24
CA THR A 58 -16.27 12.83 -17.49
C THR A 58 -16.57 11.74 -18.51
N ALA A 59 -17.73 11.09 -18.38
CA ALA A 59 -18.18 10.06 -19.32
C ALA A 59 -18.32 10.57 -20.76
N GLU A 60 -18.57 11.88 -20.94
CA GLU A 60 -18.77 12.54 -22.23
C GLU A 60 -17.45 12.89 -22.92
N LYS A 61 -16.49 13.46 -22.20
CA LYS A 61 -15.25 14.02 -22.79
C LYS A 61 -14.03 13.12 -22.60
N GLY A 62 -14.01 12.27 -21.59
CA GLY A 62 -12.79 11.59 -21.13
C GLY A 62 -12.05 12.40 -20.07
N TRP A 63 -10.73 12.26 -20.04
CA TRP A 63 -9.83 12.97 -19.13
C TRP A 63 -9.58 14.40 -19.59
N ASP A 64 -9.68 15.36 -18.67
CA ASP A 64 -9.27 16.74 -18.90
C ASP A 64 -7.74 16.86 -18.90
N VAL A 65 -7.22 18.06 -19.19
CA VAL A 65 -5.78 18.35 -19.05
C VAL A 65 -5.39 18.25 -17.58
N PRO A 66 -4.39 17.43 -17.19
CA PRO A 66 -3.96 17.33 -15.81
C PRO A 66 -3.31 18.63 -15.34
N GLU A 67 -3.42 18.91 -14.04
CA GLU A 67 -2.90 20.13 -13.41
C GLU A 67 -2.07 19.78 -12.17
N ILE A 68 -0.87 20.36 -12.04
CA ILE A 68 -0.25 20.60 -10.73
C ILE A 68 -0.68 21.99 -10.29
N LYS A 69 -1.25 22.08 -9.09
CA LYS A 69 -1.72 23.33 -8.51
C LYS A 69 -1.50 23.33 -6.99
N PRO A 70 -1.63 24.49 -6.31
CA PRO A 70 -1.53 24.53 -4.86
C PRO A 70 -2.50 23.54 -4.22
N PHE A 71 -2.07 22.89 -3.14
CA PHE A 71 -2.92 21.97 -2.38
C PHE A 71 -4.21 22.70 -1.97
N ALA A 72 -5.35 22.05 -2.20
CA ALA A 72 -6.65 22.59 -1.82
C ALA A 72 -7.65 21.46 -1.54
N ASP A 73 -8.57 21.71 -0.62
CA ASP A 73 -9.70 20.83 -0.37
C ASP A 73 -10.62 20.73 -1.59
N PHE A 74 -11.26 19.57 -1.75
CA PHE A 74 -12.23 19.38 -2.82
C PHE A 74 -13.61 19.93 -2.47
N SER A 75 -14.21 20.65 -3.41
CA SER A 75 -15.66 20.89 -3.42
C SER A 75 -16.34 19.78 -4.22
N ILE A 76 -16.95 18.80 -3.54
CA ILE A 76 -17.70 17.71 -4.16
C ILE A 76 -19.19 17.80 -3.83
N SER A 77 -20.03 17.27 -4.72
CA SER A 77 -21.46 17.17 -4.46
C SER A 77 -21.72 16.25 -3.27
N PRO A 78 -22.69 16.58 -2.39
CA PRO A 78 -23.14 15.63 -1.37
C PRO A 78 -23.79 14.38 -1.99
N LEU A 79 -24.09 14.36 -3.29
CA LEU A 79 -24.59 13.20 -4.03
C LEU A 79 -23.46 12.37 -4.67
N ALA A 80 -22.19 12.68 -4.39
CA ALA A 80 -21.06 11.98 -4.97
C ALA A 80 -21.03 10.50 -4.57
N SER A 81 -20.89 9.61 -5.56
CA SER A 81 -20.89 8.17 -5.34
C SER A 81 -19.75 7.68 -4.43
N CYS A 82 -18.62 8.40 -4.35
CA CYS A 82 -17.54 8.06 -3.42
C CYS A 82 -17.96 8.16 -1.94
N ILE A 83 -18.91 9.05 -1.62
CA ILE A 83 -19.44 9.25 -0.27
C ILE A 83 -20.38 8.11 0.11
N HIS A 84 -21.25 7.68 -0.81
CA HIS A 84 -22.35 6.76 -0.52
C HIS A 84 -22.03 5.29 -0.82
N TYR A 85 -21.25 5.04 -1.87
CA TYR A 85 -21.05 3.70 -2.45
C TYR A 85 -19.59 3.30 -2.55
N ALA A 86 -18.70 4.02 -1.86
CA ALA A 86 -17.26 3.75 -1.81
C ALA A 86 -16.63 3.54 -3.20
N THR A 87 -17.10 4.29 -4.22
CA THR A 87 -16.46 4.33 -5.55
C THR A 87 -15.16 5.12 -5.49
N GLN A 88 -14.16 4.53 -4.83
CA GLN A 88 -12.87 5.13 -4.57
C GLN A 88 -11.79 4.07 -4.43
N CYS A 89 -10.62 4.36 -5.01
CA CYS A 89 -9.41 3.56 -4.85
C CYS A 89 -8.20 4.46 -4.67
N PHE A 90 -7.13 3.91 -4.09
CA PHE A 90 -5.94 4.68 -3.79
C PHE A 90 -4.67 3.84 -3.92
N GLU A 91 -3.54 4.53 -3.95
CA GLU A 91 -2.22 3.94 -3.92
C GLU A 91 -1.35 4.52 -2.81
N GLY A 92 -0.23 3.86 -2.58
CA GLY A 92 0.69 4.21 -1.51
C GLY A 92 2.12 3.84 -1.86
N MET A 93 2.94 4.85 -2.10
CA MET A 93 4.38 4.70 -2.33
C MET A 93 5.15 5.77 -1.56
N LYS A 94 6.47 5.69 -1.61
CA LYS A 94 7.37 6.68 -1.02
C LYS A 94 8.35 7.17 -2.07
N VAL A 95 8.73 8.42 -1.92
CA VAL A 95 9.84 9.05 -2.64
C VAL A 95 10.97 9.30 -1.64
N TYR A 96 12.20 9.01 -2.04
CA TYR A 96 13.38 9.04 -1.16
C TYR A 96 14.39 10.02 -1.73
N ARG A 97 15.10 10.73 -0.85
CA ARG A 97 16.38 11.35 -1.21
C ARG A 97 17.48 10.40 -0.79
N GLY A 98 18.19 9.86 -1.77
CA GLY A 98 19.30 8.97 -1.54
C GLY A 98 20.48 9.65 -0.86
N PHE A 99 21.41 8.85 -0.36
CA PHE A 99 22.68 9.35 0.19
C PHE A 99 23.60 9.94 -0.89
N ASP A 100 23.33 9.64 -2.16
CA ASP A 100 23.93 10.25 -3.34
C ASP A 100 23.20 11.52 -3.81
N ASP A 101 22.33 12.06 -2.96
CA ASP A 101 21.51 13.27 -3.19
C ASP A 101 20.49 13.18 -4.34
N ARG A 102 20.33 12.00 -4.97
CA ARG A 102 19.34 11.80 -6.02
C ARG A 102 17.98 11.41 -5.44
N VAL A 103 16.91 11.94 -6.04
CA VAL A 103 15.52 11.63 -5.68
C VAL A 103 15.04 10.39 -6.44
N ARG A 104 14.43 9.44 -5.74
CA ARG A 104 13.97 8.16 -6.30
C ARG A 104 12.58 7.76 -5.87
N LEU A 105 11.85 7.09 -6.77
CA LEU A 105 10.64 6.34 -6.48
C LEU A 105 10.95 4.84 -6.50
N PHE A 106 10.38 4.09 -5.56
CA PHE A 106 10.56 2.64 -5.50
C PHE A 106 9.44 1.91 -6.26
N ARG A 107 9.78 1.26 -7.38
CA ARG A 107 8.89 0.47 -8.26
C ARG A 107 7.53 1.15 -8.57
N PRO A 108 7.52 2.44 -8.97
CA PRO A 108 6.27 3.20 -9.15
C PRO A 108 5.34 2.60 -10.22
N ASP A 109 5.91 1.89 -11.21
CA ASP A 109 5.16 1.16 -12.23
C ASP A 109 4.22 0.10 -11.64
N ARG A 110 4.65 -0.59 -10.57
CA ARG A 110 3.84 -1.61 -9.89
C ARG A 110 2.67 -0.98 -9.15
N ASN A 111 2.88 0.15 -8.50
CA ASN A 111 1.81 0.91 -7.87
C ASN A 111 0.80 1.41 -8.91
N ALA A 112 1.27 2.00 -10.02
CA ALA A 112 0.40 2.54 -11.06
C ALA A 112 -0.50 1.45 -11.68
N LYS A 113 0.06 0.28 -12.01
CA LYS A 113 -0.71 -0.88 -12.51
C LYS A 113 -1.78 -1.35 -11.51
N ARG A 114 -1.45 -1.36 -10.22
CA ARG A 114 -2.40 -1.77 -9.18
C ARG A 114 -3.51 -0.73 -8.99
N LEU A 115 -3.22 0.57 -9.19
CA LEU A 115 -4.27 1.60 -9.19
C LEU A 115 -5.23 1.44 -10.37
N VAL A 116 -4.72 1.19 -11.58
CA VAL A 116 -5.56 0.94 -12.77
C VAL A 116 -6.47 -0.27 -12.55
N MET A 117 -5.91 -1.37 -12.02
CA MET A 117 -6.69 -2.56 -11.67
C MET A 117 -7.76 -2.25 -10.60
N SER A 118 -7.42 -1.46 -9.58
CA SER A 118 -8.35 -1.07 -8.52
C SER A 118 -9.46 -0.16 -9.05
N ALA A 119 -9.14 0.79 -9.93
CA ALA A 119 -10.10 1.67 -10.59
C ALA A 119 -11.14 0.86 -11.37
N LYS A 120 -10.67 -0.11 -12.16
CA LYS A 120 -11.54 -1.04 -12.90
C LYS A 120 -12.48 -1.81 -11.99
N ARG A 121 -11.99 -2.29 -10.83
CA ARG A 121 -12.80 -3.05 -9.85
C ARG A 121 -13.98 -2.26 -9.30
N VAL A 122 -13.87 -0.93 -9.20
CA VAL A 122 -14.93 -0.03 -8.71
C VAL A 122 -15.58 0.80 -9.83
N SER A 123 -15.45 0.35 -11.09
CA SER A 123 -16.05 0.99 -12.27
C SER A 123 -15.66 2.47 -12.45
N LEU A 124 -14.46 2.84 -12.01
CA LEU A 124 -13.86 4.15 -12.28
C LEU A 124 -13.10 4.13 -13.61
N PRO A 125 -12.87 5.30 -14.24
CA PRO A 125 -12.23 5.36 -15.55
C PRO A 125 -10.82 4.76 -15.53
N GLU A 126 -10.52 3.95 -16.54
CA GLU A 126 -9.17 3.47 -16.81
C GLU A 126 -8.29 4.62 -17.37
N PHE A 127 -6.98 4.49 -17.16
CA PHE A 127 -5.95 5.40 -17.66
C PHE A 127 -4.66 4.60 -17.90
N ASP A 128 -3.73 5.16 -18.66
CA ASP A 128 -2.41 4.55 -18.89
C ASP A 128 -1.55 4.67 -17.63
N ASP A 129 -1.00 3.56 -17.14
CA ASP A 129 -0.21 3.52 -15.92
C ASP A 129 1.09 4.34 -16.05
N ALA A 130 1.67 4.44 -17.25
CA ALA A 130 2.87 5.25 -17.48
C ALA A 130 2.60 6.76 -17.32
N GLU A 131 1.43 7.22 -17.77
CA GLU A 131 1.01 8.63 -17.64
C GLU A 131 0.87 9.02 -16.16
N LEU A 132 0.34 8.13 -15.32
CA LEU A 132 0.30 8.37 -13.87
C LEU A 132 1.71 8.47 -13.27
N VAL A 133 2.65 7.63 -13.69
CA VAL A 133 4.04 7.69 -13.21
C VAL A 133 4.68 9.03 -13.58
N GLU A 134 4.45 9.54 -14.79
CA GLU A 134 4.97 10.84 -15.20
C GLU A 134 4.35 12.01 -14.43
N LEU A 135 3.04 11.95 -14.13
CA LEU A 135 2.39 12.93 -13.24
C LEU A 135 2.97 12.92 -11.82
N ILE A 136 3.25 11.74 -11.26
CA ILE A 136 3.90 11.60 -9.95
C ILE A 136 5.30 12.20 -9.99
N LYS A 137 6.10 11.89 -11.01
CA LYS A 137 7.44 12.47 -11.19
C LYS A 137 7.39 13.99 -11.29
N ALA A 138 6.43 14.54 -12.04
CA ALA A 138 6.27 15.99 -12.16
C ALA A 138 5.96 16.66 -10.80
N LEU A 139 5.09 16.07 -9.98
CA LEU A 139 4.82 16.55 -8.63
C LEU A 139 6.08 16.50 -7.75
N VAL A 140 6.78 15.36 -7.78
CA VAL A 140 8.02 15.18 -7.03
C VAL A 140 9.07 16.21 -7.43
N ARG A 141 9.27 16.47 -8.73
CA ARG A 141 10.21 17.53 -9.20
C ARG A 141 9.82 18.91 -8.70
N THR A 142 8.53 19.18 -8.57
CA THR A 142 8.00 20.47 -8.09
C THR A 142 8.30 20.67 -6.61
N ASP A 143 8.03 19.67 -5.78
CA ASP A 143 8.05 19.84 -4.32
C ASP A 143 9.33 19.33 -3.63
N ALA A 144 10.03 18.34 -4.19
CA ALA A 144 11.09 17.62 -3.48
C ALA A 144 12.27 18.48 -3.05
N LYS A 145 12.60 19.55 -3.80
CA LYS A 145 13.71 20.45 -3.40
C LYS A 145 13.49 21.05 -2.01
N ARG A 146 12.24 21.44 -1.70
CA ARG A 146 11.87 22.03 -0.41
C ARG A 146 11.43 20.97 0.58
N TRP A 147 10.55 20.08 0.15
CA TRP A 147 9.85 19.16 1.03
C TRP A 147 10.63 17.89 1.33
N LEU A 148 11.71 17.61 0.61
CA LEU A 148 12.53 16.42 0.77
C LEU A 148 13.99 16.85 0.57
N ALA A 149 14.51 17.76 1.41
CA ALA A 149 15.85 18.34 1.24
C ALA A 149 16.97 17.44 1.77
N GLU A 150 16.73 16.72 2.87
CA GLU A 150 17.77 15.97 3.59
C GLU A 150 18.02 14.57 2.99
N PRO A 151 19.27 14.20 2.65
CA PRO A 151 19.62 12.82 2.31
C PRO A 151 19.23 11.81 3.39
N GLY A 152 18.83 10.60 2.99
CA GLY A 152 18.35 9.59 3.93
C GLY A 152 16.91 9.80 4.41
N SER A 153 16.20 10.80 3.88
CA SER A 153 14.78 11.05 4.20
C SER A 153 13.82 10.59 3.09
N PHE A 154 12.53 10.52 3.42
CA PHE A 154 11.47 10.19 2.45
C PHE A 154 10.21 11.04 2.67
N ARG A 155 9.34 11.04 1.65
CA ARG A 155 7.95 11.49 1.74
C ARG A 155 7.03 10.44 1.18
N TYR A 156 5.79 10.42 1.67
CA TYR A 156 4.79 9.49 1.18
C TYR A 156 4.01 10.13 0.02
N VAL A 157 3.75 9.34 -1.03
CA VAL A 157 2.98 9.76 -2.20
C VAL A 157 1.67 8.99 -2.22
N ARG A 158 0.55 9.71 -2.29
CA ARG A 158 -0.82 9.17 -2.26
C ARG A 158 -1.56 9.54 -3.54
N PRO A 159 -1.49 8.71 -4.60
CA PRO A 159 -2.44 8.76 -5.69
C PRO A 159 -3.80 8.22 -5.25
N ALA A 160 -4.89 8.80 -5.72
CA ALA A 160 -6.23 8.30 -5.49
C ALA A 160 -7.19 8.72 -6.62
N LEU A 161 -8.22 7.91 -6.84
CA LEU A 161 -9.27 8.14 -7.82
C LEU A 161 -10.62 7.97 -7.15
N ILE A 162 -11.47 8.99 -7.25
CA ILE A 162 -12.79 9.02 -6.61
C ILE A 162 -13.89 9.35 -7.63
N GLY A 163 -15.03 8.67 -7.49
CA GLY A 163 -16.24 8.96 -8.27
C GLY A 163 -16.99 10.17 -7.71
N THR A 164 -17.08 11.24 -8.49
CA THR A 164 -17.63 12.55 -8.09
C THR A 164 -18.96 12.88 -8.76
N GLY A 165 -19.53 11.93 -9.51
CA GLY A 165 -20.82 12.08 -10.21
C GLY A 165 -21.97 12.48 -9.29
N ARG A 166 -22.81 13.39 -9.77
CA ARG A 166 -23.94 13.96 -9.01
C ARG A 166 -25.19 13.09 -9.09
N GLN A 167 -25.08 11.82 -8.69
CA GLN A 167 -26.19 10.86 -8.78
C GLN A 167 -26.27 9.99 -7.52
N LEU A 168 -27.44 9.99 -6.88
CA LEU A 168 -27.71 9.12 -5.74
C LEU A 168 -28.10 7.69 -6.17
N GLY A 169 -28.51 7.47 -7.42
CA GLY A 169 -28.78 6.10 -7.89
C GLY A 169 -27.49 5.26 -7.89
N VAL A 170 -27.61 3.97 -7.56
CA VAL A 170 -26.49 3.02 -7.69
C VAL A 170 -26.20 2.78 -9.17
N GLN A 171 -25.28 3.55 -9.72
CA GLN A 171 -24.92 3.58 -11.13
C GLN A 171 -23.40 3.75 -11.30
N ILE A 172 -22.91 3.43 -12.49
CA ILE A 172 -21.51 3.69 -12.85
C ILE A 172 -21.25 5.20 -12.76
N PRO A 173 -20.19 5.66 -12.04
CA PRO A 173 -19.88 7.07 -11.94
C PRO A 173 -19.68 7.71 -13.31
N ARG A 174 -20.36 8.83 -13.57
CA ARG A 174 -20.22 9.61 -14.81
C ARG A 174 -19.15 10.70 -14.73
N GLU A 175 -18.66 10.97 -13.52
CA GLU A 175 -17.59 11.91 -13.25
C GLU A 175 -16.65 11.31 -12.21
N ALA A 176 -15.36 11.57 -12.36
CA ALA A 176 -14.34 11.13 -11.43
C ALA A 176 -13.21 12.17 -11.36
N VAL A 177 -12.42 12.10 -10.29
CA VAL A 177 -11.21 12.92 -10.12
C VAL A 177 -10.07 12.02 -9.70
N LEU A 178 -9.00 12.02 -10.51
CA LEU A 178 -7.68 11.51 -10.14
C LEU A 178 -6.95 12.63 -9.41
N PHE A 179 -6.29 12.30 -8.30
CA PHE A 179 -5.40 13.24 -7.62
C PHE A 179 -4.18 12.54 -7.04
N VAL A 180 -3.10 13.30 -6.86
CA VAL A 180 -1.87 12.84 -6.19
C VAL A 180 -1.44 13.91 -5.21
N VAL A 181 -1.23 13.51 -3.96
CA VAL A 181 -0.67 14.38 -2.91
C VAL A 181 0.61 13.77 -2.37
N MET A 182 1.55 14.63 -1.96
CA MET A 182 2.71 14.23 -1.17
C MET A 182 2.49 14.66 0.28
N VAL A 183 2.82 13.77 1.21
CA VAL A 183 2.63 14.01 2.65
C VAL A 183 3.87 13.68 3.45
N CYS A 184 4.10 14.47 4.50
CA CYS A 184 5.03 14.14 5.55
C CYS A 184 4.49 12.90 6.29
N TRP A 185 5.38 11.94 6.51
CA TRP A 185 5.00 10.64 7.08
C TRP A 185 6.09 10.18 8.06
N PRO A 186 5.73 9.83 9.31
CA PRO A 186 6.71 9.35 10.29
C PRO A 186 7.44 8.09 9.82
N ASP A 187 8.72 7.93 10.22
CA ASP A 187 9.42 6.66 10.01
C ASP A 187 9.10 5.69 11.15
N PHE A 188 7.95 5.03 11.03
CA PHE A 188 7.54 3.96 11.95
C PHE A 188 8.51 2.77 12.03
N SER A 189 9.54 2.72 11.17
CA SER A 189 10.54 1.67 11.16
C SER A 189 11.69 1.92 12.14
N THR A 190 11.90 3.18 12.56
CA THR A 190 12.98 3.62 13.46
C THR A 190 12.51 4.53 14.60
N GLU A 191 11.33 5.12 14.47
CA GLU A 191 10.79 6.09 15.42
C GLU A 191 9.48 5.57 16.06
N SER A 192 9.08 6.22 17.15
CA SER A 192 7.79 5.97 17.81
C SER A 192 7.15 7.29 18.20
N PRO A 193 5.82 7.32 18.35
CA PRO A 193 5.12 8.54 18.72
C PRO A 193 5.70 9.15 20.01
N PRO A 194 5.68 10.48 20.16
CA PRO A 194 6.14 11.14 21.38
C PRO A 194 5.47 10.55 22.63
N GLY A 195 6.28 10.18 23.63
CA GLY A 195 5.79 9.57 24.87
C GLY A 195 5.47 8.08 24.80
N VAL A 196 5.69 7.41 23.67
CA VAL A 196 5.53 5.96 23.52
C VAL A 196 6.90 5.29 23.52
N THR A 197 7.08 4.29 24.39
CA THR A 197 8.29 3.46 24.40
C THR A 197 8.44 2.74 23.06
N PRO A 198 9.55 2.94 22.32
CA PRO A 198 9.71 2.31 21.03
C PRO A 198 9.72 0.80 21.12
N ARG A 199 8.90 0.16 20.29
CA ARG A 199 8.98 -1.29 20.03
C ARG A 199 9.57 -1.55 18.65
N SER A 200 10.60 -2.38 18.61
CA SER A 200 11.26 -2.77 17.37
C SER A 200 10.43 -3.78 16.56
N ASP A 201 9.42 -4.38 17.18
CA ASP A 201 8.60 -5.49 16.73
C ASP A 201 7.08 -5.20 16.81
N LEU A 202 6.28 -6.12 16.26
CA LEU A 202 4.82 -6.09 16.32
C LEU A 202 4.28 -7.27 17.11
N ARG A 203 3.22 -7.00 17.87
CA ARG A 203 2.36 -8.01 18.47
C ARG A 203 1.06 -8.07 17.67
N LEU A 204 0.71 -9.25 17.18
CA LEU A 204 -0.48 -9.47 16.35
C LEU A 204 -1.57 -10.18 17.14
N LEU A 205 -2.81 -9.72 16.99
CA LEU A 205 -4.01 -10.41 17.47
C LEU A 205 -4.72 -11.09 16.30
N THR A 206 -4.97 -12.39 16.39
CA THR A 206 -5.76 -13.07 15.34
C THR A 206 -7.20 -12.55 15.27
N SER A 207 -7.74 -12.42 14.07
CA SER A 207 -9.15 -12.04 13.90
C SER A 207 -10.08 -13.12 14.44
N ARG A 208 -11.25 -12.71 14.92
CA ARG A 208 -12.33 -13.62 15.34
C ARG A 208 -12.92 -14.36 14.13
N ASN A 209 -13.56 -15.51 14.38
CA ASN A 209 -14.17 -16.34 13.33
C ASN A 209 -15.31 -15.62 12.57
N ASP A 210 -15.96 -14.64 13.19
CA ASP A 210 -17.01 -13.82 12.58
C ASP A 210 -16.48 -12.59 11.83
N THR A 211 -15.16 -12.38 11.84
CA THR A 211 -14.52 -11.17 11.34
C THR A 211 -13.54 -11.54 10.23
N ILE A 212 -13.94 -11.28 8.99
CA ILE A 212 -13.14 -11.55 7.79
C ILE A 212 -12.76 -10.26 7.06
N ARG A 213 -11.50 -10.15 6.64
CA ARG A 213 -11.01 -8.99 5.87
C ARG A 213 -11.50 -8.98 4.43
N ALA A 214 -11.51 -10.17 3.83
CA ALA A 214 -11.85 -10.42 2.44
C ALA A 214 -12.30 -11.87 2.27
N TRP A 215 -13.00 -12.17 1.18
CA TRP A 215 -13.47 -13.52 0.83
C TRP A 215 -13.29 -13.77 -0.68
N PRO A 216 -13.22 -15.05 -1.13
CA PRO A 216 -13.13 -15.38 -2.55
C PRO A 216 -14.35 -14.85 -3.30
N GLY A 217 -14.13 -14.24 -4.47
CA GLY A 217 -15.17 -13.52 -5.21
C GLY A 217 -15.41 -12.08 -4.74
N GLY A 218 -14.85 -11.70 -3.59
CA GLY A 218 -14.77 -10.32 -3.12
C GLY A 218 -13.71 -9.50 -3.87
N PHE A 219 -13.21 -8.45 -3.21
CA PHE A 219 -12.31 -7.46 -3.80
C PHE A 219 -11.09 -7.15 -2.92
N GLY A 220 -10.68 -8.10 -2.06
CA GLY A 220 -9.51 -7.98 -1.17
C GLY A 220 -8.19 -7.72 -1.90
N TYR A 221 -8.07 -8.20 -3.13
CA TYR A 221 -6.95 -7.97 -4.05
C TYR A 221 -6.82 -6.53 -4.58
N ALA A 222 -7.86 -5.70 -4.44
CA ALA A 222 -7.89 -4.33 -4.92
C ALA A 222 -7.67 -3.33 -3.78
N LYS A 223 -7.03 -2.20 -4.05
CA LYS A 223 -6.73 -1.16 -3.06
C LYS A 223 -7.86 -0.12 -2.99
N VAL A 224 -9.03 -0.58 -2.57
CA VAL A 224 -10.26 0.22 -2.51
C VAL A 224 -10.59 0.61 -1.07
N GLY A 225 -11.18 1.78 -0.85
CA GLY A 225 -11.47 2.29 0.49
C GLY A 225 -12.34 1.35 1.33
N ALA A 226 -13.27 0.64 0.68
CA ALA A 226 -14.17 -0.33 1.31
C ALA A 226 -13.46 -1.51 2.00
N ASN A 227 -12.21 -1.81 1.65
CA ASN A 227 -11.42 -2.86 2.31
C ASN A 227 -10.79 -2.41 3.64
N TYR A 228 -10.85 -1.10 3.96
CA TYR A 228 -10.15 -0.52 5.12
C TYR A 228 -11.13 -0.02 6.19
N GLY A 229 -12.20 0.68 5.80
CA GLY A 229 -13.17 1.25 6.75
C GLY A 229 -13.69 0.24 7.79
N PRO A 230 -14.24 -0.92 7.36
CA PRO A 230 -14.73 -1.94 8.29
C PRO A 230 -13.64 -2.54 9.20
N SER A 231 -12.37 -2.51 8.78
CA SER A 231 -11.26 -3.10 9.53
C SER A 231 -10.88 -2.32 10.80
N PHE A 232 -11.29 -1.06 10.89
CA PHE A 232 -10.94 -0.21 12.04
C PHE A 232 -11.53 -0.71 13.35
N ALA A 233 -12.72 -1.32 13.34
CA ALA A 233 -13.31 -1.89 14.55
C ALA A 233 -12.40 -2.95 15.18
N SER A 234 -11.91 -3.90 14.36
CA SER A 234 -10.97 -4.94 14.81
C SER A 234 -9.61 -4.35 15.20
N HIS A 235 -9.15 -3.31 14.50
CA HIS A 235 -7.92 -2.62 14.86
C HIS A 235 -8.01 -1.97 16.25
N CYS A 236 -9.12 -1.29 16.56
CA CYS A 236 -9.35 -0.72 17.89
C CYS A 236 -9.39 -1.80 18.98
N GLU A 237 -10.03 -2.94 18.71
CA GLU A 237 -10.04 -4.08 19.64
C GLU A 237 -8.64 -4.64 19.90
N ALA A 238 -7.81 -4.77 18.87
CA ALA A 238 -6.42 -5.20 19.01
C ALA A 238 -5.62 -4.23 19.88
N GLN A 239 -5.72 -2.93 19.60
CA GLN A 239 -5.02 -1.89 20.36
C GLN A 239 -5.46 -1.85 21.83
N ALA A 240 -6.77 -1.92 22.09
CA ALA A 240 -7.32 -1.99 23.44
C ALA A 240 -6.83 -3.23 24.21
N SER A 241 -6.50 -4.30 23.49
CA SER A 241 -5.96 -5.55 24.04
C SER A 241 -4.43 -5.59 24.10
N GLY A 242 -3.73 -4.49 23.78
CA GLY A 242 -2.27 -4.39 23.83
C GLY A 242 -1.52 -4.97 22.63
N TYR A 243 -2.20 -5.17 21.50
CA TYR A 243 -1.65 -5.64 20.23
C TYR A 243 -1.58 -4.50 19.20
N ASP A 244 -0.59 -4.54 18.32
CA ASP A 244 -0.35 -3.48 17.34
C ASP A 244 -1.24 -3.59 16.11
N GLN A 245 -1.55 -4.82 15.68
CA GLN A 245 -2.27 -5.10 14.44
C GLN A 245 -3.06 -6.41 14.56
N ILE A 246 -4.05 -6.58 13.68
CA ILE A 246 -4.78 -7.83 13.51
C ILE A 246 -4.04 -8.74 12.53
N LEU A 247 -3.86 -10.02 12.85
CA LEU A 247 -3.56 -11.07 11.88
C LEU A 247 -4.87 -11.65 11.35
N TRP A 248 -5.19 -11.35 10.09
CA TRP A 248 -6.44 -11.75 9.45
C TRP A 248 -6.44 -13.24 9.14
N LEU A 249 -7.42 -13.94 9.69
CA LEU A 249 -7.72 -15.33 9.39
C LEU A 249 -8.89 -15.44 8.41
N PHE A 250 -8.87 -16.48 7.59
CA PHE A 250 -9.93 -16.79 6.62
C PHE A 250 -10.28 -18.28 6.63
N GLY A 251 -11.56 -18.60 6.47
CA GLY A 251 -12.05 -19.97 6.41
C GLY A 251 -12.14 -20.66 7.77
N ASP A 252 -12.85 -21.78 7.81
CA ASP A 252 -13.07 -22.57 9.03
C ASP A 252 -11.77 -23.19 9.55
N ASP A 253 -10.78 -23.36 8.68
CA ASP A 253 -9.44 -23.85 8.98
C ASP A 253 -8.47 -22.74 9.44
N GLY A 254 -8.90 -21.47 9.46
CA GLY A 254 -8.11 -20.35 9.99
C GLY A 254 -6.86 -20.05 9.17
N GLN A 255 -6.99 -19.95 7.85
CA GLN A 255 -5.91 -19.58 6.92
C GLN A 255 -5.38 -18.18 7.24
N VAL A 256 -4.07 -18.08 7.42
CA VAL A 256 -3.38 -16.81 7.66
C VAL A 256 -3.25 -16.04 6.35
N THR A 257 -3.76 -14.82 6.32
CA THR A 257 -3.81 -14.00 5.09
C THR A 257 -2.87 -12.79 5.16
N GLU A 258 -3.25 -11.75 5.89
CA GLU A 258 -2.53 -10.48 6.00
C GLU A 258 -2.48 -10.01 7.46
N ALA A 259 -1.57 -9.10 7.79
CA ALA A 259 -1.46 -8.48 9.10
C ALA A 259 -1.75 -6.97 9.00
N GLY A 260 -2.91 -6.55 9.49
CA GLY A 260 -3.41 -5.19 9.31
C GLY A 260 -3.60 -4.89 7.82
N ALA A 261 -2.85 -3.90 7.32
CA ALA A 261 -2.79 -3.52 5.91
C ALA A 261 -1.50 -4.00 5.20
N SER A 262 -0.80 -4.97 5.77
CA SER A 262 0.49 -5.49 5.29
C SER A 262 0.42 -6.99 4.98
N ASN A 263 1.21 -7.46 4.01
CA ASN A 263 1.34 -8.90 3.76
C ASN A 263 2.11 -9.57 4.89
N PHE A 264 1.75 -10.81 5.24
CA PHE A 264 2.40 -11.58 6.30
C PHE A 264 3.40 -12.60 5.73
N PHE A 265 4.51 -12.78 6.44
CA PHE A 265 5.54 -13.77 6.13
C PHE A 265 5.94 -14.55 7.39
N ALA A 266 6.26 -15.83 7.21
CA ALA A 266 6.84 -16.68 8.24
C ALA A 266 8.04 -17.47 7.69
N VAL A 267 9.12 -17.55 8.44
CA VAL A 267 10.25 -18.43 8.15
C VAL A 267 10.10 -19.68 9.00
N VAL A 268 9.97 -20.84 8.34
CA VAL A 268 9.73 -22.12 9.00
C VAL A 268 10.75 -23.14 8.57
N LYS A 269 11.29 -23.90 9.53
CA LYS A 269 12.10 -25.08 9.28
C LYS A 269 11.21 -26.24 8.87
N ASP A 270 11.52 -26.81 7.71
CA ASP A 270 10.82 -27.99 7.18
C ASP A 270 11.06 -29.21 8.05
N GLU A 271 9.99 -29.93 8.38
CA GLU A 271 9.98 -31.06 9.32
C GLU A 271 10.86 -32.23 8.83
N ARG A 272 10.97 -32.45 7.51
CA ARG A 272 11.68 -33.59 6.93
C ARG A 272 13.11 -33.26 6.52
N THR A 273 13.29 -32.10 5.90
CA THR A 273 14.55 -31.74 5.26
C THR A 273 15.42 -30.83 6.13
N SER A 274 14.86 -30.28 7.22
CA SER A 274 15.50 -29.25 8.03
C SER A 274 15.87 -27.96 7.26
N LYS A 275 15.45 -27.80 6.00
CA LYS A 275 15.65 -26.59 5.19
C LYS A 275 14.68 -25.50 5.62
N LEU A 276 15.09 -24.24 5.47
CA LEU A 276 14.25 -23.09 5.79
C LEU A 276 13.37 -22.72 4.59
N LYS A 277 12.12 -22.39 4.90
CA LYS A 277 11.11 -21.93 3.94
C LYS A 277 10.59 -20.57 4.33
N LEU A 278 10.57 -19.63 3.39
CA LEU A 278 9.83 -18.39 3.50
C LEU A 278 8.42 -18.60 2.99
N LEU A 279 7.48 -18.51 3.91
CA LEU A 279 6.07 -18.74 3.70
C LEU A 279 5.30 -17.43 3.57
N THR A 280 4.39 -17.34 2.61
CA THR A 280 3.41 -16.25 2.50
C THR A 280 2.14 -16.74 1.80
N ALA A 281 0.99 -16.10 2.06
CA ALA A 281 -0.28 -16.46 1.44
C ALA A 281 -0.24 -16.24 -0.08
N PRO A 282 -0.83 -17.14 -0.90
CA PRO A 282 -0.85 -17.02 -2.35
C PRO A 282 -1.86 -15.95 -2.84
N LEU A 283 -1.81 -15.61 -4.13
CA LEU A 283 -2.67 -14.58 -4.73
C LEU A 283 -3.85 -15.12 -5.55
N ASP A 284 -3.96 -16.45 -5.68
CA ASP A 284 -4.85 -17.15 -6.61
C ASP A 284 -6.34 -16.97 -6.30
N ASP A 285 -6.71 -16.94 -5.02
CA ASP A 285 -8.09 -16.74 -4.56
C ASP A 285 -8.52 -15.27 -4.45
N LYS A 286 -7.61 -14.34 -4.80
CA LYS A 286 -7.84 -12.89 -4.78
C LYS A 286 -8.21 -12.33 -3.39
N LEU A 287 -7.86 -13.04 -2.32
CA LEU A 287 -7.99 -12.57 -0.95
C LEU A 287 -6.92 -11.54 -0.59
N ILE A 288 -5.72 -11.71 -1.12
CA ILE A 288 -4.52 -10.99 -0.69
C ILE A 288 -4.27 -9.78 -1.60
N LEU A 289 -3.95 -8.64 -1.00
CA LEU A 289 -3.46 -7.50 -1.77
C LEU A 289 -2.04 -7.81 -2.28
N ASP A 290 -1.84 -7.73 -3.59
CA ASP A 290 -0.52 -7.93 -4.21
C ASP A 290 0.43 -6.76 -3.87
N GLY A 291 1.10 -6.85 -2.72
CA GLY A 291 2.00 -5.84 -2.21
C GLY A 291 3.26 -5.65 -3.05
N VAL A 292 3.62 -4.40 -3.36
CA VAL A 292 4.91 -4.08 -4.03
C VAL A 292 6.09 -4.53 -3.18
N THR A 293 6.02 -4.33 -1.85
CA THR A 293 7.06 -4.81 -0.93
C THR A 293 7.08 -6.35 -0.86
N ARG A 294 5.92 -7.01 -0.75
CA ARG A 294 5.80 -8.48 -0.80
C ARG A 294 6.49 -9.04 -2.02
N ARG A 295 6.17 -8.52 -3.20
CA ARG A 295 6.77 -8.95 -4.47
C ARG A 295 8.28 -8.75 -4.48
N SER A 296 8.76 -7.63 -3.92
CA SER A 296 10.20 -7.34 -3.84
C SER A 296 10.92 -8.25 -2.84
N VAL A 297 10.28 -8.63 -1.73
CA VAL A 297 10.79 -9.63 -0.78
C VAL A 297 10.99 -10.98 -1.47
N LEU A 298 9.97 -11.46 -2.20
CA LEU A 298 10.05 -12.72 -2.93
C LEU A 298 11.19 -12.70 -3.97
N GLU A 299 11.24 -11.64 -4.80
CA GLU A 299 12.29 -11.48 -5.81
C GLU A 299 13.70 -11.42 -5.18
N LEU A 300 13.88 -10.72 -4.04
CA LEU A 300 15.17 -10.67 -3.34
C LEU A 300 15.59 -12.02 -2.76
N VAL A 301 14.66 -12.78 -2.20
CA VAL A 301 14.95 -14.09 -1.61
C VAL A 301 15.33 -15.08 -2.71
N GLU A 302 14.58 -15.12 -3.82
CA GLU A 302 14.89 -15.97 -4.97
C GLU A 302 16.22 -15.64 -5.64
N THR A 303 16.66 -14.38 -5.57
CA THR A 303 17.91 -13.93 -6.22
C THR A 303 19.14 -13.94 -5.31
N ARG A 304 18.97 -13.71 -3.99
CA ARG A 304 20.09 -13.55 -3.05
C ARG A 304 20.19 -14.66 -2.01
N LEU A 305 19.13 -15.44 -1.79
CA LEU A 305 19.04 -16.41 -0.69
C LEU A 305 18.64 -17.81 -1.17
N THR A 306 18.76 -18.12 -2.47
CA THR A 306 18.29 -19.40 -3.03
C THR A 306 18.87 -20.65 -2.35
N ASP A 307 20.10 -20.55 -1.81
CA ASP A 307 20.77 -21.65 -1.10
C ASP A 307 20.42 -21.70 0.40
N GLU A 308 19.90 -20.60 0.95
CA GLU A 308 19.60 -20.44 2.37
C GLU A 308 18.09 -20.59 2.68
N LEU A 309 17.22 -20.13 1.79
CA LEU A 309 15.79 -19.92 2.07
C LEU A 309 14.92 -20.19 0.83
N GLN A 310 14.07 -21.20 0.91
CA GLN A 310 13.14 -21.55 -0.17
C GLN A 310 11.85 -20.73 -0.08
N VAL A 311 11.48 -20.00 -1.14
CA VAL A 311 10.18 -19.34 -1.22
C VAL A 311 9.06 -20.37 -1.41
N LYS A 312 7.97 -20.20 -0.65
CA LYS A 312 6.73 -20.97 -0.83
C LYS A 312 5.51 -20.09 -0.60
N GLU A 313 4.85 -19.72 -1.69
CA GLU A 313 3.49 -19.18 -1.67
C GLU A 313 2.51 -20.33 -1.43
N ALA A 314 1.87 -20.37 -0.25
CA ALA A 314 0.99 -21.47 0.15
C ALA A 314 -0.04 -21.02 1.20
N LYS A 315 -1.19 -21.69 1.20
CA LYS A 315 -2.20 -21.55 2.25
C LYS A 315 -1.68 -22.21 3.51
N ILE A 316 -1.58 -21.43 4.58
CA ILE A 316 -1.04 -21.86 5.88
C ILE A 316 -2.07 -21.50 6.92
N THR A 317 -2.43 -22.46 7.75
CA THR A 317 -3.40 -22.25 8.83
C THR A 317 -2.71 -21.71 10.08
N ILE A 318 -3.48 -21.09 10.95
CA ILE A 318 -2.99 -20.68 12.26
C ILE A 318 -2.54 -21.89 13.09
N SER A 319 -3.19 -23.05 12.91
CA SER A 319 -2.81 -24.32 13.52
C SER A 319 -1.45 -24.83 13.01
N ASP A 320 -1.13 -24.65 11.72
CA ASP A 320 0.18 -24.98 11.17
C ASP A 320 1.28 -24.14 11.81
N LEU A 321 1.04 -22.83 11.99
CA LEU A 321 1.97 -21.93 12.68
C LEU A 321 2.13 -22.31 14.15
N GLU A 322 1.03 -22.64 14.84
CA GLU A 322 1.09 -23.08 16.23
C GLU A 322 1.86 -24.40 16.39
N LYS A 323 1.65 -25.37 15.49
CA LYS A 323 2.43 -26.62 15.46
C LYS A 323 3.91 -26.32 15.23
N ALA A 324 4.24 -25.52 14.22
CA ALA A 324 5.62 -25.14 13.93
C ALA A 324 6.29 -24.41 15.10
N TRP A 325 5.54 -23.56 15.82
CA TRP A 325 6.02 -22.90 17.02
C TRP A 325 6.28 -23.89 18.16
N LYS A 326 5.34 -24.79 18.47
CA LYS A 326 5.50 -25.84 19.49
C LYS A 326 6.73 -26.73 19.22
N ASP A 327 6.98 -27.04 17.96
CA ASP A 327 8.09 -27.88 17.52
C ASP A 327 9.43 -27.13 17.45
N GLY A 328 9.48 -25.83 17.78
CA GLY A 328 10.69 -25.00 17.63
C GLY A 328 11.12 -24.78 16.16
N ARG A 329 10.20 -24.96 15.21
CA ARG A 329 10.44 -24.82 13.77
C ARG A 329 10.03 -23.47 13.21
N LEU A 330 9.16 -22.71 13.86
CA LEU A 330 8.84 -21.34 13.48
C LEU A 330 10.01 -20.43 13.88
N VAL A 331 10.83 -20.05 12.90
CA VAL A 331 12.08 -19.32 13.11
C VAL A 331 11.84 -17.82 13.15
N GLU A 332 10.97 -17.28 12.29
CA GLU A 332 10.73 -15.84 12.18
C GLU A 332 9.31 -15.58 11.70
N ALA A 333 8.74 -14.44 12.05
CA ALA A 333 7.61 -13.86 11.35
C ALA A 333 7.83 -12.36 11.17
N PHE A 334 7.38 -11.82 10.05
CA PHE A 334 7.45 -10.40 9.76
C PHE A 334 6.33 -9.99 8.82
N VAL A 335 6.03 -8.69 8.80
CA VAL A 335 5.06 -8.11 7.87
C VAL A 335 5.76 -7.26 6.83
N SER A 336 5.18 -7.16 5.64
CA SER A 336 5.69 -6.29 4.57
C SER A 336 4.65 -5.32 4.03
N GLY A 337 5.03 -4.05 3.90
CA GLY A 337 4.17 -3.00 3.35
C GLY A 337 4.86 -1.63 3.29
N THR A 338 4.37 -0.69 2.49
CA THR A 338 5.03 0.61 2.25
C THR A 338 5.30 1.41 3.54
N ALA A 339 4.46 1.27 4.56
CA ALA A 339 4.62 2.03 5.82
C ALA A 339 5.92 1.68 6.55
N PHE A 340 6.17 0.38 6.81
CA PHE A 340 7.31 -0.10 7.59
C PHE A 340 8.41 -0.79 6.76
N PHE A 341 8.13 -1.03 5.47
CA PHE A 341 8.82 -1.97 4.59
C PHE A 341 8.79 -3.40 5.11
N ILE A 342 9.58 -3.66 6.15
CA ILE A 342 9.64 -4.91 6.89
C ILE A 342 9.64 -4.57 8.38
N LYS A 343 8.76 -5.22 9.12
CA LYS A 343 8.69 -5.12 10.58
C LYS A 343 8.53 -6.52 11.16
N ASP A 344 9.43 -6.85 12.07
CA ASP A 344 9.45 -8.15 12.74
C ASP A 344 8.19 -8.30 13.61
N VAL A 345 7.71 -9.53 13.74
CA VAL A 345 6.61 -9.90 14.64
C VAL A 345 7.23 -10.66 15.81
N SER A 346 6.89 -10.30 17.05
CA SER A 346 7.37 -10.98 18.25
C SER A 346 6.32 -11.84 18.91
N THR A 347 5.04 -11.49 18.79
CA THR A 347 3.95 -12.26 19.38
C THR A 347 2.81 -12.40 18.38
N ILE A 348 2.24 -13.60 18.28
CA ILE A 348 0.94 -13.83 17.64
C ILE A 348 -0.02 -14.41 18.70
N ARG A 349 -1.11 -13.71 19.00
CA ARG A 349 -2.17 -14.18 19.92
C ARG A 349 -3.19 -15.01 19.17
N VAL A 350 -3.37 -16.26 19.59
CA VAL A 350 -4.34 -17.22 19.06
C VAL A 350 -5.25 -17.66 20.20
N GLY A 351 -6.51 -17.18 20.19
CA GLY A 351 -7.41 -17.35 21.33
C GLY A 351 -6.76 -16.81 22.61
N GLU A 352 -6.61 -17.67 23.61
CA GLU A 352 -5.97 -17.32 24.89
C GLU A 352 -4.46 -17.55 24.96
N LYS A 353 -3.83 -17.92 23.83
CA LYS A 353 -2.42 -18.32 23.79
C LYS A 353 -1.56 -17.35 23.01
N ASN A 354 -0.39 -17.01 23.56
CA ASN A 354 0.66 -16.30 22.83
C ASN A 354 1.62 -17.30 22.18
N LEU A 355 1.86 -17.12 20.89
CA LEU A 355 2.98 -17.69 20.18
C LEU A 355 4.09 -16.63 20.23
N ASP A 356 4.85 -16.64 21.32
CA ASP A 356 5.97 -15.72 21.51
C ASP A 356 7.18 -16.26 20.74
N LEU A 357 7.62 -15.48 19.77
CA LEU A 357 8.81 -15.75 18.99
C LEU A 357 10.01 -15.34 19.84
N ALA A 358 10.82 -16.33 20.24
CA ALA A 358 11.93 -16.13 21.17
C ALA A 358 12.85 -14.99 20.72
N GLU A 359 13.34 -14.20 21.68
CA GLU A 359 14.48 -13.31 21.46
C GLU A 359 15.62 -14.15 20.88
N LYS A 360 15.95 -13.88 19.61
CA LYS A 360 16.94 -14.66 18.90
C LYS A 360 18.31 -14.35 19.49
N GLN A 361 19.02 -15.38 19.94
CA GLN A 361 20.43 -15.29 20.31
C GLN A 361 21.25 -14.65 19.19
N ASP A 362 22.30 -13.93 19.56
CA ASP A 362 23.30 -13.42 18.61
C ASP A 362 23.80 -14.55 17.70
N GLY A 363 23.74 -14.33 16.38
CA GLY A 363 24.21 -15.28 15.36
C GLY A 363 23.13 -16.12 14.65
N ALA A 364 21.86 -16.07 15.08
CA ALA A 364 20.76 -16.70 14.32
C ALA A 364 20.48 -15.95 13.00
N ALA A 365 20.20 -16.68 11.91
CA ALA A 365 19.84 -16.07 10.63
C ALA A 365 18.58 -15.18 10.77
N ARG A 366 18.73 -13.88 10.49
CA ARG A 366 17.66 -12.87 10.51
C ARG A 366 17.35 -12.43 9.07
N PHE A 367 16.28 -12.98 8.50
CA PHE A 367 15.98 -12.75 7.09
C PHE A 367 15.27 -11.41 6.86
N GLY A 368 14.26 -11.09 7.67
CA GLY A 368 13.51 -9.83 7.60
C GLY A 368 14.43 -8.61 7.65
N PRO A 369 15.31 -8.47 8.66
CA PRO A 369 16.28 -7.37 8.74
C PRO A 369 17.28 -7.32 7.58
N ARG A 370 17.81 -8.48 7.11
CA ARG A 370 18.69 -8.52 5.93
C ARG A 370 17.98 -7.99 4.68
N ILE A 371 16.75 -8.46 4.44
CA ILE A 371 15.92 -8.04 3.31
C ILE A 371 15.56 -6.56 3.43
N LYS A 372 15.26 -6.07 4.64
CA LYS A 372 15.04 -4.65 4.93
C LYS A 372 16.26 -3.80 4.59
N GLY A 373 17.45 -4.28 4.92
CA GLY A 373 18.73 -3.64 4.56
C GLY A 373 18.85 -3.47 3.05
N TRP A 374 18.71 -4.55 2.28
CA TRP A 374 18.77 -4.49 0.81
C TRP A 374 17.73 -3.56 0.20
N LEU A 375 16.50 -3.58 0.71
CA LEU A 375 15.45 -2.66 0.26
C LEU A 375 15.84 -1.20 0.53
N LYS A 376 16.39 -0.89 1.72
CA LYS A 376 16.91 0.44 2.04
C LYS A 376 18.06 0.84 1.13
N ASP A 377 19.01 -0.06 0.89
CA ASP A 377 20.17 0.21 0.04
C ASP A 377 19.73 0.60 -1.38
N ILE A 378 18.74 -0.09 -1.93
CA ILE A 378 18.15 0.24 -3.22
C ILE A 378 17.40 1.59 -3.18
N MET A 379 16.55 1.82 -2.18
CA MET A 379 15.71 3.02 -2.08
C MET A 379 16.54 4.30 -1.88
N PHE A 380 17.61 4.22 -1.10
CA PHE A 380 18.50 5.34 -0.79
C PHE A 380 19.75 5.40 -1.67
N GLY A 381 19.84 4.58 -2.72
CA GLY A 381 20.90 4.66 -3.73
C GLY A 381 22.27 4.21 -3.25
N VAL A 382 22.36 3.42 -2.19
CA VAL A 382 23.59 2.70 -1.80
C VAL A 382 23.88 1.58 -2.80
N GLU A 383 22.83 0.91 -3.28
CA GLU A 383 22.88 -0.09 -4.34
C GLU A 383 22.18 0.45 -5.59
N GLU A 384 22.87 0.46 -6.73
CA GLU A 384 22.24 0.77 -8.01
C GLU A 384 21.33 -0.39 -8.44
N ASN A 385 20.04 -0.09 -8.62
CA ASN A 385 19.05 -1.09 -8.97
C ASN A 385 17.89 -0.47 -9.73
N LYS A 386 17.40 -1.17 -10.77
CA LYS A 386 16.28 -0.74 -11.62
C LYS A 386 14.97 -0.47 -10.86
N TRP A 387 14.83 -0.96 -9.63
CA TRP A 387 13.68 -0.68 -8.78
C TRP A 387 13.65 0.76 -8.23
N GLY A 388 14.82 1.40 -8.08
CA GLY A 388 14.93 2.80 -7.66
C GLY A 388 14.91 3.74 -8.87
N VAL A 389 13.71 4.14 -9.30
CA VAL A 389 13.52 5.03 -10.46
C VAL A 389 13.88 6.46 -10.07
N ILE A 390 14.96 6.99 -10.65
CA ILE A 390 15.39 8.39 -10.45
C ILE A 390 14.34 9.34 -11.06
N VAL A 391 14.04 10.43 -10.34
CA VAL A 391 13.03 11.43 -10.71
C VAL A 391 13.64 12.68 -11.28
#